data_AF-A0A401QQA1-F1
#
_entry.id   AF-A0A401QQA1-F1
#
_cell.length_a   1.000
_cell.length_b   1.000
_cell.length_c   1.000
_cell.angle_alpha   90.00
_cell.angle_beta   90.00
_cell.angle_gamma   90.00
#
_symmetry.space_group_name_H-M   'P 1'
#
loop_
_entity.id
_entity.type
_entity.pdbx_description
1 polymer ?
#
loop_
_entity_poly.entity_id
_entity_poly.type
_entity_poly.pdbx_seq_one_letter_code
_entity_poly.pdbx_strand_id
1 'polypeptide(L)'
;MEQCAVDASGPPSTPRQTADPGRAALLDASGGVLRAPVDRRGPARAEPAAPAVGAGAREWHADPYAAALRTGRGPLFLRRGDGWLLPLEVERWCAPPDEADATVLARCRGGVLDVGCGPGRLVAALAARGHPVLGIDVSRHAVERAVREGGAALCRSVFDPLPGTGRWATLLLIDGNIGIGGDPAALLARARELAAPDGTVLVETAGTELDERVVVRVDDGRGGHGTPFPWARLGTRALLAHGGRAGWRAVEQWRVGGRRFVQLRRG
;
A
#
# COMPACT_ATOMS: atom_id res chain seq x y z
N MET A 1 33.31 -6.48 -59.15
CA MET A 1 32.98 -7.73 -59.86
C MET A 1 32.44 -8.66 -58.80
N GLU A 2 31.16 -9.03 -58.74
CA GLU A 2 30.11 -9.03 -59.76
C GLU A 2 28.77 -9.19 -59.01
N GLN A 3 27.71 -8.61 -59.59
CA GLN A 3 26.33 -8.84 -59.21
C GLN A 3 25.91 -10.30 -59.45
N CYS A 4 24.89 -10.76 -58.74
CA CYS A 4 23.71 -11.31 -59.40
C CYS A 4 22.54 -11.41 -58.42
N ALA A 5 21.57 -10.51 -58.64
CA ALA A 5 20.19 -10.69 -58.23
C ALA A 5 19.48 -11.55 -59.30
N VAL A 6 18.58 -12.43 -58.86
CA VAL A 6 17.47 -12.91 -59.69
C VAL A 6 16.21 -12.94 -58.84
N ASP A 7 15.23 -12.16 -59.28
CA ASP A 7 13.84 -12.16 -58.83
C ASP A 7 13.13 -13.44 -59.28
N ALA A 8 12.18 -13.91 -58.46
CA ALA A 8 10.95 -14.52 -58.95
C ALA A 8 9.88 -14.50 -57.85
N SER A 9 8.89 -13.62 -58.05
CA SER A 9 7.65 -13.56 -57.28
C SER A 9 6.76 -14.78 -57.58
N GLY A 10 6.22 -15.40 -56.53
CA GLY A 10 5.09 -16.33 -56.59
C GLY A 10 4.04 -15.93 -55.54
N PRO A 11 2.73 -16.02 -55.85
CA PRO A 11 1.68 -15.55 -54.95
C PRO A 11 1.51 -16.47 -53.73
N PRO A 12 1.05 -15.95 -52.58
CA PRO A 12 0.98 -16.73 -51.35
C PRO A 12 -0.22 -17.69 -51.34
N SER A 13 0.08 -18.96 -51.09
CA SER A 13 -0.90 -20.00 -50.74
C SER A 13 -1.49 -19.72 -49.36
N THR A 14 -2.82 -19.68 -49.28
CA THR A 14 -3.60 -19.61 -48.03
C THR A 14 -3.63 -20.96 -47.30
N PRO A 15 -3.29 -21.02 -46.00
CA PRO A 15 -3.78 -22.05 -45.11
C PRO A 15 -4.96 -21.52 -44.30
N ARG A 16 -6.04 -22.31 -44.28
CA ARG A 16 -7.23 -22.12 -43.46
C ARG A 16 -6.88 -22.09 -41.98
N GLN A 17 -7.21 -20.97 -41.36
CA GLN A 17 -7.86 -20.77 -40.06
C GLN A 17 -8.04 -22.04 -39.18
N THR A 18 -7.18 -22.17 -38.17
CA THR A 18 -7.52 -22.84 -36.90
C THR A 18 -7.56 -21.75 -35.83
N ALA A 19 -8.74 -21.52 -35.27
CA ALA A 19 -8.98 -20.53 -34.23
C ALA A 19 -8.29 -20.94 -32.92
N ASP A 20 -7.40 -20.09 -32.43
CA ASP A 20 -6.82 -20.16 -31.08
C ASP A 20 -7.45 -19.04 -30.24
N PRO A 21 -8.33 -19.33 -29.26
CA PRO A 21 -9.00 -18.31 -28.47
C PRO A 21 -8.17 -18.04 -27.20
N GLY A 22 -7.33 -17.00 -27.23
CA GLY A 22 -6.47 -16.71 -26.08
C GLY A 22 -5.83 -15.33 -26.01
N ARG A 23 -6.36 -14.33 -26.71
CA ARG A 23 -6.00 -12.91 -26.49
C ARG A 23 -7.26 -12.07 -26.44
N ALA A 24 -7.63 -11.65 -25.22
CA ALA A 24 -8.51 -10.51 -25.02
C ALA A 24 -7.68 -9.41 -24.35
N ALA A 25 -7.39 -8.37 -25.12
CA ALA A 25 -7.25 -7.02 -24.58
C ALA A 25 -8.64 -6.55 -24.14
N LEU A 26 -8.75 -5.85 -23.01
CA LEU A 26 -9.72 -4.78 -22.79
C LEU A 26 -9.42 -4.07 -21.46
N LEU A 27 -9.06 -2.79 -21.59
CA LEU A 27 -9.34 -1.77 -20.57
C LEU A 27 -10.80 -1.35 -20.70
N ASP A 28 -11.48 -1.29 -19.56
CA ASP A 28 -12.74 -0.60 -19.23
C ASP A 28 -12.63 -0.42 -17.70
N ALA A 29 -12.39 0.74 -17.09
CA ALA A 29 -13.04 2.05 -17.16
C ALA A 29 -14.51 2.10 -16.69
N SER A 30 -14.92 1.16 -15.84
CA SER A 30 -16.20 1.20 -15.11
C SER A 30 -16.06 0.40 -13.82
N GLY A 31 -16.36 1.01 -12.68
CA GLY A 31 -16.38 0.35 -11.36
C GLY A 31 -17.47 -0.72 -11.25
N GLY A 32 -17.25 -1.88 -11.88
CA GLY A 32 -18.16 -3.02 -11.89
C GLY A 32 -17.91 -3.98 -10.72
N VAL A 33 -18.90 -4.11 -9.84
CA VAL A 33 -18.92 -5.05 -8.71
C VAL A 33 -19.09 -6.49 -9.21
N LEU A 34 -18.16 -7.38 -8.86
CA LEU A 34 -18.35 -8.83 -9.00
C LEU A 34 -19.05 -9.39 -7.75
N ARG A 35 -20.27 -9.94 -7.91
CA ARG A 35 -21.04 -10.62 -6.86
C ARG A 35 -20.90 -12.15 -6.98
N ALA A 36 -20.69 -12.83 -5.86
CA ALA A 36 -20.72 -14.30 -5.76
C ALA A 36 -22.12 -14.83 -5.38
N PRO A 37 -22.45 -16.12 -5.63
CA PRO A 37 -23.79 -16.68 -5.42
C PRO A 37 -24.11 -16.86 -3.93
N VAL A 38 -25.38 -16.62 -3.56
CA VAL A 38 -25.91 -16.75 -2.20
C VAL A 38 -26.54 -18.13 -2.02
N ASP A 39 -26.02 -18.94 -1.09
CA ASP A 39 -26.69 -20.14 -0.60
C ASP A 39 -27.59 -19.80 0.59
N ARG A 40 -28.83 -20.30 0.57
CA ARG A 40 -29.91 -19.96 1.52
C ARG A 40 -30.13 -21.11 2.50
N ARG A 41 -29.79 -20.93 3.79
CA ARG A 41 -30.46 -21.63 4.91
C ARG A 41 -30.63 -20.72 6.12
N GLY A 42 -31.83 -20.75 6.69
CA GLY A 42 -32.33 -19.89 7.77
C GLY A 42 -31.94 -20.34 9.19
N PRO A 43 -32.42 -19.63 10.23
CA PRO A 43 -31.67 -19.41 11.47
C PRO A 43 -32.07 -20.33 12.63
N ALA A 44 -31.14 -20.54 13.57
CA ALA A 44 -31.44 -21.03 14.92
C ALA A 44 -30.86 -20.06 15.98
N ARG A 45 -31.63 -19.88 17.05
CA ARG A 45 -31.55 -18.81 18.06
C ARG A 45 -30.36 -18.98 19.01
N ALA A 46 -29.89 -17.85 19.56
CA ALA A 46 -28.84 -17.71 20.55
C ALA A 46 -29.40 -17.60 21.98
N GLU A 47 -28.59 -17.94 23.00
CA GLU A 47 -28.42 -17.23 24.28
C GLU A 47 -27.22 -17.80 25.11
N PRO A 48 -26.68 -17.09 26.13
CA PRO A 48 -25.24 -16.79 26.21
C PRO A 48 -24.50 -17.26 27.49
N ALA A 49 -23.14 -17.24 27.48
CA ALA A 49 -22.28 -16.78 28.60
C ALA A 49 -20.77 -16.90 28.24
N ALA A 50 -19.95 -16.00 28.78
CA ALA A 50 -18.48 -15.99 28.77
C ALA A 50 -17.96 -15.83 30.23
N PRO A 51 -16.65 -15.88 30.55
CA PRO A 51 -15.48 -16.30 29.77
C PRO A 51 -14.59 -17.35 30.48
N ALA A 52 -13.67 -17.99 29.76
CA ALA A 52 -12.50 -18.62 30.37
C ALA A 52 -11.28 -18.47 29.43
N VAL A 53 -10.23 -17.85 29.97
CA VAL A 53 -8.90 -17.72 29.37
C VAL A 53 -8.17 -19.04 29.59
N GLY A 54 -7.60 -19.62 28.53
CA GLY A 54 -6.82 -20.84 28.62
C GLY A 54 -6.12 -21.15 27.30
N ALA A 55 -4.81 -21.02 27.31
CA ALA A 55 -3.91 -21.19 26.17
C ALA A 55 -4.09 -22.56 25.50
N GLY A 56 -4.54 -22.53 24.25
CA GLY A 56 -4.34 -23.60 23.28
C GLY A 56 -3.54 -23.00 22.15
N ALA A 57 -2.39 -23.60 21.86
CA ALA A 57 -1.56 -23.31 20.70
C ALA A 57 -2.42 -23.36 19.43
N ARG A 58 -2.99 -22.22 19.03
CA ARG A 58 -3.55 -22.05 17.70
C ARG A 58 -2.36 -21.88 16.79
N GLU A 59 -2.15 -22.93 16.00
CA GLU A 59 -1.26 -23.08 14.86
C GLU A 59 -0.65 -21.77 14.37
N TRP A 60 0.67 -21.79 14.15
CA TRP A 60 1.46 -20.75 13.48
C TRP A 60 0.95 -20.48 12.05
N HIS A 61 -0.28 -20.01 11.92
CA HIS A 61 -0.77 -19.40 10.70
C HIS A 61 0.06 -18.15 10.52
N ALA A 62 1.06 -18.26 9.65
CA ALA A 62 1.77 -17.11 9.15
C ALA A 62 0.72 -16.07 8.74
N ASP A 63 0.78 -14.91 9.38
CA ASP A 63 0.03 -13.73 8.99
C ASP A 63 0.06 -13.64 7.45
N PRO A 64 -1.10 -13.64 6.76
CA PRO A 64 -1.16 -13.61 5.30
C PRO A 64 -0.29 -12.50 4.69
N TYR A 65 -0.15 -11.37 5.39
CA TYR A 65 0.75 -10.30 4.99
C TYR A 65 2.23 -10.74 5.03
N ALA A 66 2.68 -11.32 6.15
CA ALA A 66 4.03 -11.86 6.27
C ALA A 66 4.31 -12.97 5.23
N ALA A 67 3.33 -13.83 4.94
CA ALA A 67 3.46 -14.86 3.92
C ALA A 67 3.65 -14.27 2.52
N ALA A 68 2.84 -13.28 2.14
CA ALA A 68 2.97 -12.58 0.86
C ALA A 68 4.30 -11.83 0.74
N LEU A 69 4.76 -11.18 1.82
CA LEU A 69 6.06 -10.52 1.85
C LEU A 69 7.25 -11.49 1.81
N ARG A 70 7.10 -12.76 2.22
CA ARG A 70 8.15 -13.78 2.05
C ARG A 70 8.33 -14.16 0.59
N THR A 71 7.24 -14.38 -0.12
CA THR A 71 7.26 -14.79 -1.53
C THR A 71 7.43 -13.61 -2.47
N GLY A 72 7.18 -12.39 -1.97
CA GLY A 72 7.11 -11.17 -2.78
C GLY A 72 5.94 -11.20 -3.77
N ARG A 73 4.92 -12.02 -3.51
CA ARG A 73 3.81 -12.28 -4.42
C ARG A 73 2.48 -12.33 -3.68
N GLY A 74 1.46 -11.76 -4.31
CA GLY A 74 0.07 -11.88 -3.90
C GLY A 74 -0.62 -13.17 -4.38
N PRO A 75 -1.96 -13.19 -4.41
CA PRO A 75 -2.83 -12.07 -4.11
C PRO A 75 -2.88 -11.77 -2.61
N LEU A 76 -3.09 -10.50 -2.26
CA LEU A 76 -3.34 -10.05 -0.91
C LEU A 76 -4.34 -8.89 -0.95
N PHE A 77 -5.26 -8.85 0.00
CA PHE A 77 -6.31 -7.85 0.05
C PHE A 77 -6.53 -7.32 1.46
N LEU A 78 -7.10 -6.12 1.55
CA LEU A 78 -7.92 -5.73 2.69
C LEU A 78 -9.37 -6.09 2.38
N ARG A 79 -9.98 -6.91 3.23
CA ARG A 79 -11.38 -7.33 3.13
C ARG A 79 -12.23 -6.62 4.18
N ARG A 80 -13.32 -5.97 3.75
CA ARG A 80 -14.38 -5.45 4.63
C ARG A 80 -15.42 -6.53 4.91
N GLY A 81 -16.15 -6.40 6.02
CA GLY A 81 -17.13 -7.39 6.47
C GLY A 81 -18.27 -7.71 5.48
N ASP A 82 -18.56 -6.81 4.54
CA ASP A 82 -19.56 -6.99 3.49
C ASP A 82 -19.01 -7.66 2.21
N GLY A 83 -17.74 -8.10 2.25
CA GLY A 83 -17.08 -8.80 1.14
C GLY A 83 -16.33 -7.89 0.18
N TRP A 84 -16.38 -6.56 0.34
CA TRP A 84 -15.56 -5.64 -0.46
C TRP A 84 -14.06 -5.93 -0.26
N LEU A 85 -13.31 -5.84 -1.36
CA LEU A 85 -11.87 -6.10 -1.43
C LEU A 85 -11.11 -4.89 -1.96
N LEU A 86 -10.02 -4.54 -1.28
CA LEU A 86 -8.99 -3.65 -1.78
C LEU A 86 -7.71 -4.46 -2.04
N PRO A 87 -7.28 -4.61 -3.30
CA PRO A 87 -6.01 -5.25 -3.63
C PRO A 87 -4.82 -4.53 -2.98
N LEU A 88 -3.88 -5.31 -2.48
CA LEU A 88 -2.60 -4.85 -1.97
C LEU A 88 -1.50 -5.22 -2.97
N GLU A 89 -0.62 -4.26 -3.23
CA GLU A 89 0.30 -4.28 -4.36
C GLU A 89 1.66 -4.88 -3.97
N VAL A 90 1.62 -6.11 -3.44
CA VAL A 90 2.75 -6.79 -2.81
C VAL A 90 3.98 -6.83 -3.72
N GLU A 91 3.79 -7.18 -4.98
CA GLU A 91 4.85 -7.25 -5.98
C GLU A 91 5.53 -5.89 -6.16
N ARG A 92 4.76 -4.79 -6.25
CA ARG A 92 5.30 -3.43 -6.34
C ARG A 92 6.06 -3.06 -5.08
N TRP A 93 5.51 -3.36 -3.90
CA TRP A 93 6.18 -3.06 -2.65
C TRP A 93 7.52 -3.78 -2.51
N CYS A 94 7.59 -5.00 -3.04
CA CYS A 94 8.77 -5.86 -3.01
C CYS A 94 9.77 -5.57 -4.14
N ALA A 95 9.42 -4.74 -5.11
CA ALA A 95 10.28 -4.34 -6.22
C ALA A 95 11.07 -3.05 -5.89
N PRO A 96 12.10 -2.72 -6.68
CA PRO A 96 12.74 -1.41 -6.60
C PRO A 96 11.73 -0.27 -6.83
N PRO A 97 12.01 0.95 -6.32
CA PRO A 97 11.15 2.11 -6.54
C PRO A 97 10.87 2.38 -8.03
N ASP A 98 9.60 2.65 -8.35
CA ASP A 98 9.16 3.01 -9.70
C ASP A 98 9.31 4.53 -10.00
N GLU A 99 8.82 4.96 -11.16
CA GLU A 99 8.84 6.37 -11.57
C GLU A 99 8.05 7.29 -10.61
N ALA A 100 6.97 6.80 -10.02
CA ALA A 100 6.16 7.58 -9.10
C ALA A 100 6.87 7.68 -7.74
N ASP A 101 7.45 6.59 -7.25
CA ASP A 101 8.29 6.60 -6.05
C ASP A 101 9.49 7.53 -6.23
N ALA A 102 10.12 7.57 -7.41
CA ALA A 102 11.22 8.50 -7.70
C ALA A 102 10.82 9.96 -7.48
N THR A 103 9.58 10.33 -7.77
CA THR A 103 9.08 11.70 -7.51
C THR A 103 8.88 12.01 -6.03
N VAL A 104 8.57 11.00 -5.21
CA VAL A 104 8.52 11.14 -3.75
C VAL A 104 9.94 11.31 -3.21
N LEU A 105 10.87 10.44 -3.63
CA LEU A 105 12.27 10.44 -3.19
C LEU A 105 12.96 11.77 -3.51
N ALA A 106 12.68 12.36 -4.67
CA ALA A 106 13.22 13.67 -5.07
C ALA A 106 12.72 14.85 -4.20
N ARG A 107 11.61 14.68 -3.48
CA ARG A 107 11.02 15.70 -2.59
C ARG A 107 11.45 15.54 -1.14
N CYS A 108 12.06 14.41 -0.78
CA CYS A 108 12.58 14.17 0.56
C CYS A 108 13.74 15.11 0.89
N ARG A 109 13.73 15.65 2.11
CA ARG A 109 14.79 16.51 2.64
C ARG A 109 15.15 16.10 4.06
N GLY A 110 16.42 16.28 4.42
CA GLY A 110 16.92 15.98 5.75
C GLY A 110 16.68 14.53 6.17
N GLY A 111 16.43 14.33 7.47
CA GLY A 111 16.08 13.02 8.03
C GLY A 111 14.64 12.62 7.68
N VAL A 112 14.45 11.36 7.29
CA VAL A 112 13.17 10.83 6.79
C VAL A 112 12.62 9.71 7.70
N LEU A 113 11.34 9.80 8.06
CA LEU A 113 10.59 8.72 8.70
C LEU A 113 9.59 8.11 7.69
N ASP A 114 9.75 6.84 7.36
CA ASP A 114 8.81 6.10 6.50
C ASP A 114 7.82 5.30 7.37
N VAL A 115 6.57 5.77 7.42
CA VAL A 115 5.53 5.19 8.28
C VAL A 115 4.77 4.12 7.54
N GLY A 116 4.79 2.89 8.04
CA GLY A 116 4.27 1.72 7.33
C GLY A 116 5.20 1.31 6.19
N CYS A 117 6.51 1.24 6.46
CA CYS A 117 7.54 1.10 5.42
C CYS A 117 7.47 -0.23 4.64
N GLY A 118 6.71 -1.21 5.13
CA GLY A 118 6.58 -2.52 4.50
C GLY A 118 7.94 -3.19 4.30
N PRO A 119 8.21 -3.80 3.14
CA PRO A 119 9.48 -4.46 2.85
C PRO A 119 10.66 -3.48 2.66
N GLY A 120 10.45 -2.17 2.80
CA GLY A 120 11.52 -1.19 2.93
C GLY A 120 12.05 -0.60 1.62
N ARG A 121 11.32 -0.70 0.49
CA ARG A 121 11.82 -0.20 -0.80
C ARG A 121 12.19 1.29 -0.78
N LEU A 122 11.39 2.13 -0.11
CA LEU A 122 11.66 3.57 -0.01
C LEU A 122 12.77 3.85 0.99
N VAL A 123 12.81 3.11 2.11
CA VAL A 123 13.89 3.19 3.11
C VAL A 123 15.24 2.89 2.48
N ALA A 124 15.38 1.76 1.79
CA ALA A 124 16.62 1.35 1.12
C ALA A 124 17.05 2.40 0.07
N ALA A 125 16.10 2.89 -0.73
CA ALA A 125 16.37 3.87 -1.76
C ALA A 125 16.75 5.27 -1.23
N LEU A 126 16.23 5.67 -0.06
CA LEU A 126 16.63 6.90 0.63
C LEU A 126 18.01 6.75 1.28
N ALA A 127 18.28 5.61 1.90
CA ALA A 127 19.60 5.30 2.45
C ALA A 127 20.68 5.33 1.37
N ALA A 128 20.41 4.73 0.20
CA ALA A 128 21.31 4.76 -0.96
C ALA A 128 21.55 6.18 -1.51
N ARG A 129 20.60 7.11 -1.29
CA ARG A 129 20.74 8.54 -1.62
C ARG A 129 21.40 9.37 -0.51
N GLY A 130 21.85 8.74 0.58
CA GLY A 130 22.54 9.40 1.69
C GLY A 130 21.61 10.10 2.69
N HIS A 131 20.31 9.88 2.64
CA HIS A 131 19.41 10.40 3.67
C HIS A 131 19.54 9.59 4.97
N PRO A 132 19.61 10.25 6.15
CA PRO A 132 19.30 9.59 7.41
C PRO A 132 17.83 9.16 7.38
N VAL A 133 17.55 7.86 7.36
CA VAL A 133 16.19 7.33 7.20
C VAL A 133 15.90 6.25 8.22
N LEU A 134 14.66 6.23 8.74
CA LEU A 134 14.12 5.16 9.56
C LEU A 134 12.76 4.73 9.00
N GLY A 135 12.60 3.45 8.70
CA GLY A 135 11.29 2.83 8.47
C GLY A 135 10.66 2.35 9.76
N ILE A 136 9.34 2.41 9.86
CA ILE A 136 8.57 1.73 10.90
C ILE A 136 7.44 0.91 10.29
N ASP A 137 7.22 -0.28 10.83
CA ASP A 137 6.10 -1.15 10.48
C ASP A 137 5.72 -2.00 11.71
N VAL A 138 4.45 -2.42 11.82
CA VAL A 138 4.00 -3.31 12.90
C VAL A 138 4.31 -4.78 12.62
N SER A 139 4.58 -5.12 11.36
CA SER A 139 4.99 -6.45 10.94
C SER A 139 6.48 -6.64 11.14
N ARG A 140 6.84 -7.52 12.09
CA ARG A 140 8.23 -7.98 12.29
C ARG A 140 8.85 -8.47 10.98
N HIS A 141 8.08 -9.20 10.16
CA HIS A 141 8.57 -9.76 8.90
C HIS A 141 8.90 -8.67 7.87
N ALA A 142 8.07 -7.63 7.79
CA ALA A 142 8.31 -6.47 6.93
C ALA A 142 9.62 -5.77 7.33
N VAL A 143 9.81 -5.53 8.62
CA VAL A 143 11.02 -4.92 9.18
C VAL A 143 12.26 -5.76 8.94
N GLU A 144 12.22 -7.07 9.20
CA GLU A 144 13.33 -7.98 8.94
C GLU A 144 13.71 -8.01 7.46
N ARG A 145 12.73 -7.88 6.56
CA ARG A 145 13.01 -7.72 5.13
C ARG A 145 13.63 -6.35 4.83
N ALA A 146 13.05 -5.25 5.31
CA ALA A 146 13.60 -3.91 5.10
C ALA A 146 15.06 -3.79 5.55
N VAL A 147 15.42 -4.41 6.67
CA VAL A 147 16.80 -4.47 7.16
C VAL A 147 17.71 -5.29 6.23
N ARG A 148 17.24 -6.43 5.72
CA ARG A 148 18.00 -7.23 4.74
C ARG A 148 18.22 -6.51 3.42
N GLU A 149 17.29 -5.66 3.00
CA GLU A 149 17.43 -4.80 1.80
C GLU A 149 18.32 -3.57 2.05
N GLY A 150 18.96 -3.45 3.22
CA GLY A 150 19.92 -2.38 3.53
C GLY A 150 19.31 -1.13 4.17
N GLY A 151 18.02 -1.16 4.55
CA GLY A 151 17.36 -0.08 5.27
C GLY A 151 17.51 -0.17 6.79
N ALA A 152 17.39 0.95 7.49
CA ALA A 152 17.16 0.94 8.94
C ALA A 152 15.65 0.91 9.21
N ALA A 153 15.17 -0.10 9.94
CA ALA A 153 13.74 -0.23 10.25
C ALA A 153 13.49 -0.73 11.68
N LEU A 154 12.33 -0.35 12.24
CA LEU A 154 11.92 -0.68 13.60
C LEU A 154 10.51 -1.27 13.61
N CYS A 155 10.34 -2.41 14.30
CA CYS A 155 9.03 -3.03 14.51
C CYS A 155 8.26 -2.24 15.58
N ARG A 156 7.42 -1.28 15.15
CA ARG A 156 6.72 -0.36 16.05
C ARG A 156 5.52 0.30 15.36
N SER A 157 4.48 0.63 16.14
CA SER A 157 3.38 1.48 15.67
C SER A 157 3.80 2.94 15.59
N VAL A 158 3.24 3.70 14.65
CA VAL A 158 3.41 5.16 14.57
C VAL A 158 2.87 5.88 15.81
N PHE A 159 1.90 5.26 16.49
CA PHE A 159 1.26 5.82 17.69
C PHE A 159 2.06 5.56 18.98
N ASP A 160 3.08 4.69 18.94
CA ASP A 160 3.97 4.45 20.08
C ASP A 160 5.06 5.54 20.17
N PRO A 161 5.79 5.65 21.30
CA PRO A 161 6.98 6.50 21.38
C PRO A 161 8.00 6.14 20.30
N LEU A 162 8.57 7.12 19.60
CA LEU A 162 9.50 6.90 18.48
C LEU A 162 10.80 7.68 18.67
N PRO A 163 11.97 7.13 18.25
CA PRO A 163 13.19 7.92 18.17
C PRO A 163 12.99 9.06 17.17
N GLY A 164 13.73 10.16 17.36
CA GLY A 164 13.64 11.30 16.44
C GLY A 164 12.35 12.13 16.56
N THR A 165 11.47 11.86 17.54
CA THR A 165 10.24 12.66 17.75
C THR A 165 10.56 14.16 17.78
N GLY A 166 9.81 14.94 17.00
CA GLY A 166 9.98 16.38 16.83
C GLY A 166 11.18 16.79 15.97
N ARG A 167 11.85 15.86 15.29
CA ARG A 167 13.10 16.12 14.53
C ARG A 167 13.07 15.63 13.09
N TRP A 168 12.03 14.95 12.65
CA TRP A 168 11.94 14.42 11.29
C TRP A 168 11.61 15.55 10.30
N ALA A 169 12.50 15.79 9.34
CA ALA A 169 12.31 16.82 8.33
C ALA A 169 11.28 16.40 7.26
N THR A 170 11.24 15.10 6.94
CA THR A 170 10.24 14.51 6.04
C THR A 170 9.61 13.28 6.66
N LEU A 171 8.28 13.17 6.59
CA LEU A 171 7.54 11.94 6.87
C LEU A 171 6.89 11.41 5.59
N LEU A 172 6.83 10.10 5.44
CA LEU A 172 6.18 9.43 4.31
C LEU A 172 4.93 8.67 4.78
N LEU A 173 3.83 8.86 4.04
CA LEU A 173 2.58 8.10 4.13
C LEU A 173 2.19 7.65 2.72
N ILE A 174 2.94 6.69 2.18
CA ILE A 174 2.83 6.21 0.79
C ILE A 174 2.05 4.88 0.75
N ASP A 175 1.54 4.46 -0.41
CA ASP A 175 0.78 3.20 -0.58
C ASP A 175 -0.50 3.10 0.27
N GLY A 176 -1.13 4.25 0.55
CA GLY A 176 -2.35 4.31 1.34
C GLY A 176 -2.12 4.33 2.86
N ASN A 177 -0.87 4.50 3.32
CA ASN A 177 -0.54 4.55 4.75
C ASN A 177 -1.20 5.69 5.53
N ILE A 178 -1.79 6.69 4.85
CA ILE A 178 -2.72 7.65 5.49
C ILE A 178 -3.94 6.96 6.15
N GLY A 179 -4.21 5.70 5.80
CA GLY A 179 -5.26 4.87 6.38
C GLY A 179 -4.93 4.23 7.73
N ILE A 180 -3.66 4.26 8.16
CA ILE A 180 -3.20 3.58 9.39
C ILE A 180 -3.97 4.10 10.62
N GLY A 181 -4.50 3.16 11.41
CA GLY A 181 -5.30 3.45 12.61
C GLY A 181 -6.75 3.85 12.34
N GLY A 182 -7.14 4.04 11.07
CA GLY A 182 -8.52 4.37 10.66
C GLY A 182 -9.01 5.77 11.05
N ASP A 183 -8.16 6.59 11.66
CA ASP A 183 -8.43 8.00 11.91
C ASP A 183 -7.34 8.89 11.28
N PRO A 184 -7.59 9.41 10.07
CA PRO A 184 -6.62 10.27 9.37
C PRO A 184 -6.29 11.55 10.13
N ALA A 185 -7.25 12.11 10.88
CA ALA A 185 -7.01 13.32 11.66
C ALA A 185 -6.05 13.03 12.82
N ALA A 186 -6.24 11.90 13.52
CA ALA A 186 -5.32 11.46 14.58
C ALA A 186 -3.93 11.14 14.02
N LEU A 187 -3.85 10.46 12.87
CA LEU A 187 -2.57 10.16 12.23
C LEU A 187 -1.83 11.43 11.79
N LEU A 188 -2.53 12.42 11.22
CA LEU A 188 -1.93 13.70 10.83
C LEU A 188 -1.51 14.55 12.04
N ALA A 189 -2.26 14.51 13.14
CA ALA A 189 -1.85 15.12 14.40
C ALA A 189 -0.57 14.44 14.94
N ARG A 190 -0.53 13.11 14.94
CA ARG A 190 0.65 12.34 15.33
C ARG A 190 1.86 12.64 14.44
N ALA A 191 1.66 12.73 13.12
CA ALA A 191 2.71 13.13 12.19
C ALA A 191 3.28 14.52 12.51
N ARG A 192 2.44 15.45 12.98
CA ARG A 192 2.88 16.81 13.37
C ARG A 192 3.76 16.80 14.62
N GLU A 193 3.49 15.91 15.57
CA GLU A 193 4.35 15.70 16.76
C GLU A 193 5.72 15.13 16.39
N LEU A 194 5.75 14.22 15.41
CA LEU A 194 6.97 13.57 14.94
C LEU A 194 7.83 14.51 14.07
N ALA A 195 7.19 15.40 13.31
CA ALA A 195 7.85 16.35 12.43
C ALA A 195 8.66 17.42 13.18
N ALA A 196 9.76 17.87 12.55
CA ALA A 196 10.44 19.11 12.90
C ALA A 196 9.50 20.33 12.76
N PRO A 197 9.84 21.51 13.32
CA PRO A 197 9.02 22.72 13.21
C PRO A 197 8.69 23.14 11.77
N ASP A 198 9.58 22.89 10.82
CA ASP A 198 9.46 23.16 9.38
C ASP A 198 9.26 21.88 8.55
N GLY A 199 8.98 20.77 9.21
CA GLY A 199 8.87 19.45 8.60
C GLY A 199 7.71 19.32 7.62
N THR A 200 7.82 18.33 6.74
CA THR A 200 6.81 18.01 5.73
C THR A 200 6.35 16.57 5.84
N VAL A 201 5.12 16.30 5.38
CA VAL A 201 4.63 14.93 5.15
C VAL A 201 4.24 14.80 3.68
N LEU A 202 4.79 13.77 3.03
CA LEU A 202 4.44 13.36 1.67
C LEU A 202 3.43 12.23 1.77
N VAL A 203 2.24 12.44 1.21
CA VAL A 203 1.10 11.53 1.34
C VAL A 203 0.64 11.08 -0.04
N GLU A 204 0.51 9.77 -0.23
CA GLU A 204 -0.22 9.21 -1.37
C GLU A 204 -1.71 9.09 -1.03
N THR A 205 -2.56 9.53 -1.95
CA THR A 205 -4.03 9.50 -1.81
C THR A 205 -4.66 8.56 -2.80
N ALA A 206 -5.88 8.10 -2.49
CA ALA A 206 -6.68 7.30 -3.39
C ALA A 206 -6.92 8.04 -4.72
N GLY A 207 -7.01 7.29 -5.81
CA GLY A 207 -7.29 7.81 -7.15
C GLY A 207 -8.66 8.47 -7.31
N THR A 208 -9.54 8.37 -6.32
CA THR A 208 -10.90 8.91 -6.30
C THR A 208 -11.12 9.78 -5.06
N GLU A 209 -12.05 10.74 -5.15
CA GLU A 209 -12.40 11.60 -4.03
C GLU A 209 -13.32 10.87 -3.06
N LEU A 210 -12.79 10.51 -1.90
CA LEU A 210 -13.49 9.80 -0.83
C LEU A 210 -12.91 10.20 0.55
N ASP A 211 -13.70 9.99 1.60
CA ASP A 211 -13.29 10.10 3.00
C ASP A 211 -13.97 8.94 3.74
N GLU A 212 -13.30 7.78 3.75
CA GLU A 212 -13.88 6.52 4.19
C GLU A 212 -13.13 6.01 5.41
N ARG A 213 -13.88 5.56 6.43
CA ARG A 213 -13.36 4.83 7.60
C ARG A 213 -14.08 3.50 7.68
N VAL A 214 -13.34 2.41 7.74
CA VAL A 214 -13.84 1.04 7.67
C VAL A 214 -13.07 0.12 8.61
N VAL A 215 -13.68 -1.00 9.00
CA VAL A 215 -12.96 -2.11 9.62
C VAL A 215 -12.68 -3.15 8.54
N VAL A 216 -11.41 -3.52 8.41
CA VAL A 216 -10.93 -4.48 7.41
C VAL A 216 -10.08 -5.55 8.08
N ARG A 217 -9.81 -6.65 7.37
CA ARG A 217 -8.78 -7.63 7.74
C ARG A 217 -7.93 -7.95 6.52
N VAL A 218 -6.70 -8.39 6.73
CA VAL A 218 -5.89 -8.96 5.65
C VAL A 218 -6.51 -10.27 5.18
N ASP A 219 -6.52 -10.53 3.87
CA ASP A 219 -7.08 -11.71 3.24
C ASP A 219 -6.18 -12.15 2.07
N ASP A 220 -5.82 -13.43 1.98
CA ASP A 220 -4.98 -13.96 0.89
C ASP A 220 -5.78 -14.44 -0.32
N GLY A 221 -7.12 -14.32 -0.30
CA GLY A 221 -8.01 -14.86 -1.34
C GLY A 221 -8.04 -16.39 -1.44
N ARG A 222 -7.36 -17.10 -0.52
CA ARG A 222 -7.21 -18.57 -0.47
C ARG A 222 -7.74 -19.15 0.84
N GLY A 223 -8.38 -18.33 1.67
CA GLY A 223 -9.01 -18.71 2.95
C GLY A 223 -8.22 -18.24 4.18
N GLY A 224 -6.97 -17.83 4.03
CA GLY A 224 -6.17 -17.23 5.09
C GLY A 224 -6.59 -15.78 5.34
N HIS A 225 -6.83 -15.45 6.62
CA HIS A 225 -7.25 -14.12 7.01
C HIS A 225 -6.59 -13.69 8.33
N GLY A 226 -6.29 -12.40 8.42
CA GLY A 226 -5.80 -11.75 9.64
C GLY A 226 -6.92 -11.29 10.57
N THR A 227 -6.52 -10.70 11.70
CA THR A 227 -7.43 -10.04 12.64
C THR A 227 -8.01 -8.76 12.05
N PRO A 228 -9.30 -8.43 12.28
CA PRO A 228 -9.85 -7.14 11.88
C PRO A 228 -9.19 -5.94 12.58
N PHE A 229 -9.04 -4.83 11.85
CA PHE A 229 -8.49 -3.56 12.34
C PHE A 229 -9.11 -2.36 11.61
N PRO A 230 -9.12 -1.16 12.23
CA PRO A 230 -9.62 0.05 11.60
C PRO A 230 -8.66 0.55 10.50
N TRP A 231 -9.23 0.99 9.39
CA TRP A 231 -8.52 1.52 8.24
C TRP A 231 -9.29 2.69 7.64
N ALA A 232 -8.57 3.64 7.05
CA ALA A 232 -9.18 4.75 6.34
C ALA A 232 -8.65 4.86 4.91
N ARG A 233 -9.45 5.49 4.04
CA ARG A 233 -9.05 5.82 2.67
C ARG A 233 -9.44 7.25 2.43
N LEU A 234 -8.58 7.99 1.72
CA LEU A 234 -8.78 9.40 1.46
C LEU A 234 -8.41 9.73 0.02
N GLY A 235 -9.28 10.48 -0.63
CA GLY A 235 -8.93 11.28 -1.79
C GLY A 235 -8.24 12.58 -1.38
N THR A 236 -7.78 13.32 -2.38
CA THR A 236 -6.98 14.53 -2.18
C THR A 236 -7.75 15.61 -1.41
N ARG A 237 -9.04 15.84 -1.71
CA ARG A 237 -9.85 16.87 -1.03
C ARG A 237 -10.01 16.56 0.46
N ALA A 238 -10.28 15.31 0.81
CA ALA A 238 -10.42 14.87 2.19
C ALA A 238 -9.12 15.05 2.97
N LEU A 239 -7.98 14.66 2.37
CA LEU A 239 -6.66 14.85 2.96
C LEU A 239 -6.40 16.32 3.30
N LEU A 240 -6.70 17.23 2.37
CA LEU A 240 -6.49 18.67 2.59
C LEU A 240 -7.36 19.21 3.74
N ALA A 241 -8.61 18.75 3.86
CA ALA A 241 -9.52 19.15 4.93
C ALA A 241 -9.05 18.64 6.31
N HIS A 242 -8.65 17.37 6.41
CA HIS A 242 -8.08 16.81 7.65
C HIS A 242 -6.73 17.46 8.00
N GLY A 243 -5.87 17.66 7.00
CA GLY A 243 -4.58 18.31 7.14
C GLY A 243 -4.70 19.72 7.69
N GLY A 244 -5.58 20.55 7.10
CA GLY A 244 -5.82 21.92 7.57
C GLY A 244 -6.20 21.98 9.05
N ARG A 245 -7.11 21.09 9.49
CA ARG A 245 -7.52 21.00 10.91
C ARG A 245 -6.40 20.52 11.83
N ALA A 246 -5.49 19.69 11.33
CA ALA A 246 -4.32 19.20 12.06
C ALA A 246 -3.10 20.16 11.98
N GLY A 247 -3.27 21.38 11.46
CA GLY A 247 -2.20 22.36 11.36
C GLY A 247 -1.19 22.06 10.24
N TRP A 248 -1.66 21.47 9.14
CA TRP A 248 -0.89 21.26 7.93
C TRP A 248 -1.38 22.15 6.81
N ARG A 249 -0.46 22.67 6.00
CA ARG A 249 -0.76 23.45 4.79
C ARG A 249 -0.19 22.73 3.57
N ALA A 250 -1.01 22.53 2.55
CA ALA A 250 -0.51 22.00 1.28
C ALA A 250 0.46 22.96 0.61
N VAL A 251 1.57 22.41 0.13
CA VAL A 251 2.58 23.16 -0.63
C VAL A 251 2.64 22.70 -2.07
N GLU A 252 2.36 21.43 -2.34
CA GLU A 252 2.41 20.86 -3.68
C GLU A 252 1.44 19.68 -3.81
N GLN A 253 0.91 19.48 -5.00
CA GLN A 253 0.15 18.29 -5.40
C GLN A 253 0.66 17.84 -6.77
N TRP A 254 0.88 16.54 -6.95
CA TRP A 254 1.35 16.00 -8.23
C TRP A 254 0.79 14.61 -8.50
N ARG A 255 0.95 14.16 -9.75
CA ARG A 255 0.43 12.89 -10.27
C ARG A 255 1.44 12.26 -11.20
N VAL A 256 1.71 10.97 -11.00
CA VAL A 256 2.60 10.15 -11.85
C VAL A 256 2.09 8.71 -11.82
N GLY A 257 2.09 8.02 -12.96
CA GLY A 257 1.64 6.62 -13.03
C GLY A 257 0.23 6.37 -12.51
N GLY A 258 -0.68 7.35 -12.64
CA GLY A 258 -2.05 7.27 -12.08
C GLY A 258 -2.16 7.46 -10.55
N ARG A 259 -1.04 7.53 -9.84
CA ARG A 259 -0.96 7.78 -8.39
C ARG A 259 -1.03 9.29 -8.13
N ARG A 260 -1.60 9.66 -6.98
CA ARG A 260 -1.83 11.06 -6.57
C ARG A 260 -1.11 11.35 -5.27
N PHE A 261 -0.34 12.42 -5.23
CA PHE A 261 0.45 12.76 -4.05
C PHE A 261 0.23 14.21 -3.63
N VAL A 262 0.39 14.45 -2.33
CA VAL A 262 0.34 15.77 -1.73
C VAL A 262 1.52 15.92 -0.80
N GLN A 263 2.21 17.06 -0.90
CA GLN A 263 3.15 17.50 0.11
C GLN A 263 2.44 18.50 1.02
N LEU A 264 2.42 18.18 2.30
CA LEU A 264 1.94 19.06 3.35
C LEU A 264 3.13 19.56 4.15
N ARG A 265 3.14 20.86 4.48
CA ARG A 265 4.13 21.47 5.38
C ARG A 265 3.46 21.86 6.69
N ARG A 266 4.19 21.68 7.79
CA ARG A 266 3.72 22.08 9.11
C ARG A 266 3.44 23.58 9.11
N GLY A 267 2.23 23.95 9.52
CA GLY A 267 1.75 25.33 9.66
C GLY A 267 2.08 25.96 11.00
#